data_AF-A0A7C9BKH8-F1
#
_entry.id   AF-A0A7C9BKH8-F1
#
_cell.length_a   1.000
_cell.length_b   1.000
_cell.length_c   1.000
_cell.angle_alpha   90.00
_cell.angle_beta   90.00
_cell.angle_gamma   90.00
#
_symmetry.space_group_name_H-M   'P 1'
#
loop_
_entity.id
_entity.type
_entity.pdbx_description
1 polymer ?
#
loop_
_entity_poly.entity_id
_entity_poly.type
_entity_poly.pdbx_seq_one_letter_code
_entity_poly.pdbx_strand_id
1 'polypeptide(L)'
;MPESMDSQRSDLSSDGPLHVAAATLLLLTGKTACASEVPPWGRENALELLDALLALATQHGFMQSAALRGKLTTGTRTQRTRLLAEVAFDAVPASALLDVIRQSGFYIGE
;
A
#
# COMPACT_ATOMS: atom_id res chain seq x y z
N MET A 1 -25.54 15.78 34.56
CA MET A 1 -24.52 14.72 34.69
C MET A 1 -24.24 14.23 33.29
N PRO A 2 -23.14 14.64 32.62
CA PRO A 2 -22.84 14.19 31.27
C PRO A 2 -21.99 12.92 31.35
N GLU A 3 -22.48 11.83 30.77
CA GLU A 3 -21.68 10.64 30.52
C GLU A 3 -20.79 10.92 29.31
N SER A 4 -19.49 11.05 29.57
CA SER A 4 -18.45 11.02 28.56
C SER A 4 -18.47 9.65 27.89
N MET A 5 -19.06 9.54 26.70
CA MET A 5 -18.82 8.41 25.81
C MET A 5 -17.39 8.52 25.29
N ASP A 6 -16.47 7.98 26.09
CA ASP A 6 -15.09 7.75 25.69
C ASP A 6 -15.08 6.99 24.37
N SER A 7 -14.40 7.61 23.42
CA SER A 7 -14.24 7.12 22.06
C SER A 7 -13.57 5.76 22.10
N GLN A 8 -14.35 4.71 21.85
CA GLN A 8 -13.85 3.38 21.55
C GLN A 8 -13.14 3.43 20.18
N ARG A 9 -11.93 3.99 20.15
CA ARG A 9 -10.93 3.74 19.11
C ARG A 9 -10.44 2.32 19.30
N SER A 10 -11.27 1.37 18.86
CA SER A 10 -10.93 -0.04 18.81
C SER A 10 -9.68 -0.25 17.94
N ASP A 11 -8.63 -0.77 18.59
CA ASP A 11 -7.75 -1.82 18.08
C ASP A 11 -7.16 -1.66 16.67
N LEU A 12 -6.55 -0.53 16.38
CA LEU A 12 -5.38 -0.55 15.50
C LEU A 12 -4.16 -0.94 16.35
N SER A 13 -4.10 -2.22 16.74
CA SER A 13 -2.87 -2.78 17.29
C SER A 13 -1.79 -2.68 16.21
N SER A 14 -0.97 -1.63 16.31
CA SER A 14 0.08 -1.27 15.36
C SER A 14 1.34 -2.14 15.51
N ASP A 15 1.17 -3.42 15.86
CA ASP A 15 2.27 -4.34 16.21
C ASP A 15 2.62 -5.32 15.07
N GLY A 16 2.00 -5.14 13.90
CA GLY A 16 2.40 -5.84 12.68
C GLY A 16 3.74 -5.29 12.15
N PRO A 17 4.65 -6.14 11.63
CA PRO A 17 5.87 -5.67 10.99
C PRO A 17 5.54 -4.66 9.88
N LEU A 18 6.28 -3.56 9.81
CA LEU A 18 6.03 -2.49 8.83
C LEU A 18 5.90 -2.99 7.39
N HIS A 19 6.71 -3.98 6.99
CA HIS A 19 6.66 -4.56 5.65
C HIS A 19 5.29 -5.20 5.34
N VAL A 20 4.57 -5.72 6.36
CA VAL A 20 3.20 -6.26 6.21
C VAL A 20 2.20 -5.13 5.96
N ALA A 21 2.35 -4.01 6.66
CA ALA A 21 1.52 -2.83 6.42
C ALA A 21 1.77 -2.24 5.01
N ALA A 22 3.03 -2.14 4.60
CA ALA A 22 3.42 -1.69 3.26
C ALA A 22 2.89 -2.63 2.16
N ALA A 23 2.99 -3.94 2.36
CA ALA A 23 2.43 -4.93 1.46
C ALA A 23 0.89 -4.83 1.37
N THR A 24 0.23 -4.60 2.51
CA THR A 24 -1.21 -4.38 2.56
C THR A 24 -1.61 -3.14 1.77
N LEU A 25 -0.88 -2.03 1.94
CA LEU A 25 -1.07 -0.81 1.16
C LEU A 25 -0.91 -1.07 -0.34
N LEU A 26 0.13 -1.79 -0.75
CA LEU A 26 0.36 -2.14 -2.15
C LEU A 26 -0.80 -2.99 -2.73
N LEU A 27 -1.28 -3.99 -1.98
CA LEU A 27 -2.39 -4.85 -2.38
C LEU A 27 -3.71 -4.08 -2.51
N LEU A 28 -3.99 -3.16 -1.58
CA LEU A 28 -5.15 -2.28 -1.61
C LEU A 28 -5.08 -1.32 -2.80
N THR A 29 -3.91 -0.74 -3.05
CA THR A 29 -3.69 0.16 -4.17
C THR A 29 -3.91 -0.56 -5.50
N GLY A 30 -3.36 -1.77 -5.66
CA GLY A 30 -3.64 -2.62 -6.82
C GLY A 30 -5.12 -2.99 -6.96
N LYS A 31 -5.86 -3.09 -5.85
CA LYS A 31 -7.32 -3.26 -5.87
C LYS A 31 -8.05 -2.06 -6.41
N THR A 32 -7.74 -0.90 -5.89
CA THR A 32 -8.33 0.36 -6.34
C THR A 32 -8.07 0.60 -7.82
N ALA A 33 -6.85 0.32 -8.31
CA ALA A 33 -6.51 0.45 -9.73
C ALA A 33 -7.34 -0.42 -10.67
N CYS A 34 -7.78 -1.61 -10.23
CA CYS A 34 -8.55 -2.56 -11.05
C CYS A 34 -10.07 -2.47 -10.88
N ALA A 35 -10.53 -1.75 -9.87
CA ALA A 35 -11.93 -1.71 -9.47
C ALA A 35 -12.75 -0.86 -10.46
N SER A 36 -13.69 -1.47 -11.17
CA SER A 36 -14.55 -0.78 -12.14
C SER A 36 -15.45 0.29 -11.51
N GLU A 37 -15.74 0.13 -10.22
CA GLU A 37 -16.51 1.06 -9.39
C GLU A 37 -15.73 2.32 -9.01
N VAL A 38 -14.40 2.31 -9.17
CA VAL A 38 -13.55 3.48 -8.88
C VAL A 38 -13.54 4.40 -10.11
N PRO A 39 -13.79 5.71 -9.94
CA PRO A 39 -13.69 6.69 -11.03
C PRO A 39 -12.33 6.63 -11.75
N PRO A 40 -12.23 6.99 -13.04
CA PRO A 40 -10.97 6.99 -13.80
C PRO A 40 -9.81 7.68 -13.07
N TRP A 41 -10.04 8.89 -12.54
CA TRP A 41 -9.04 9.65 -11.77
C TRP A 41 -8.54 8.90 -10.52
N GLY A 42 -9.44 8.17 -9.83
CA GLY A 42 -9.07 7.39 -8.64
C GLY A 42 -8.24 6.16 -9.00
N ARG A 43 -8.49 5.55 -10.17
CA ARG A 43 -7.69 4.44 -10.69
C ARG A 43 -6.30 4.90 -11.13
N GLU A 44 -6.21 6.07 -11.75
CA GLU A 44 -4.93 6.70 -12.14
C GLU A 44 -4.07 7.00 -10.90
N ASN A 45 -4.62 7.66 -9.89
CA ASN A 45 -3.91 7.93 -8.64
C ASN A 45 -3.45 6.63 -7.94
N ALA A 46 -4.27 5.58 -7.98
CA ALA A 46 -3.87 4.29 -7.45
C ALA A 46 -2.73 3.66 -8.25
N LEU A 47 -2.75 3.75 -9.58
CA LEU A 47 -1.63 3.26 -10.41
C LEU A 47 -0.34 4.04 -10.12
N GLU A 48 -0.40 5.35 -9.93
CA GLU A 48 0.77 6.16 -9.58
C GLU A 48 1.36 5.75 -8.23
N LEU A 49 0.55 5.60 -7.18
CA LEU A 49 1.03 5.12 -5.88
C LEU A 49 1.60 3.70 -5.98
N LEU A 50 0.96 2.81 -6.75
CA LEU A 50 1.42 1.45 -6.95
C LEU A 50 2.80 1.43 -7.62
N ASP A 51 3.00 2.26 -8.64
CA ASP A 51 4.26 2.36 -9.37
C ASP A 51 5.36 2.99 -8.50
N ALA A 52 5.04 4.00 -7.69
CA ALA A 52 5.98 4.61 -6.74
C ALA A 52 6.44 3.62 -5.66
N LEU A 53 5.51 2.84 -5.08
CA LEU A 53 5.82 1.83 -4.08
C LEU A 53 6.68 0.68 -4.65
N LEU A 54 6.42 0.26 -5.89
CA LEU A 54 7.23 -0.76 -6.57
C LEU A 54 8.62 -0.23 -6.95
N ALA A 55 8.72 1.03 -7.37
CA ALA A 55 10.01 1.67 -7.62
C ALA A 55 10.86 1.73 -6.35
N LEU A 56 10.25 2.09 -5.20
CA LEU A 56 10.91 2.06 -3.90
C LEU A 56 11.41 0.65 -3.56
N ALA A 57 10.55 -0.37 -3.67
CA ALA A 57 10.96 -1.75 -3.44
C ALA A 57 12.15 -2.17 -4.32
N THR A 58 12.14 -1.78 -5.60
CA THR A 58 13.25 -2.06 -6.52
C THR A 58 14.54 -1.33 -6.13
N GLN A 59 14.47 -0.08 -5.67
CA GLN A 59 15.63 0.65 -5.14
C GLN A 59 16.27 -0.07 -3.94
N HIS A 60 15.45 -0.80 -3.17
CA HIS A 60 15.89 -1.62 -2.03
C HIS A 60 16.13 -3.09 -2.40
N GLY A 61 16.30 -3.42 -3.68
CA GLY A 61 16.75 -4.74 -4.12
C GLY A 61 15.64 -5.71 -4.53
N PHE A 62 14.37 -5.30 -4.58
CA PHE A 62 13.30 -6.16 -5.08
C PHE A 62 13.32 -6.26 -6.61
N MET A 63 13.65 -7.45 -7.12
CA MET A 63 13.84 -7.71 -8.56
C MET A 63 12.56 -8.08 -9.33
N GLN A 64 11.47 -8.39 -8.63
CA GLN A 64 10.23 -8.91 -9.24
C GLN A 64 9.13 -7.84 -9.38
N SER A 65 9.49 -6.55 -9.44
CA SER A 65 8.53 -5.43 -9.47
C SER A 65 7.57 -5.50 -10.65
N ALA A 66 8.06 -5.72 -11.88
CA ALA A 66 7.22 -5.85 -13.07
C ALA A 66 6.24 -7.03 -12.97
N ALA A 67 6.69 -8.18 -12.45
CA ALA A 67 5.85 -9.36 -12.27
C ALA A 67 4.78 -9.15 -11.19
N LEU A 68 5.13 -8.47 -10.09
CA LEU A 68 4.19 -8.12 -9.03
C LEU A 68 3.18 -7.09 -9.52
N ARG A 69 3.61 -6.05 -10.26
CA ARG A 69 2.73 -5.08 -10.92
C ARG A 69 1.67 -5.77 -11.76
N GLY A 70 2.09 -6.66 -12.67
CA GLY A 70 1.18 -7.38 -13.55
C GLY A 70 0.14 -8.21 -12.80
N LYS A 71 0.51 -8.82 -11.66
CA LYS A 71 -0.43 -9.57 -10.81
C LYS A 71 -1.45 -8.65 -10.15
N LEU A 72 -0.99 -7.50 -9.66
CA LEU A 72 -1.84 -6.52 -8.98
C LEU A 72 -2.84 -5.87 -9.94
N THR A 73 -2.38 -5.48 -11.14
CA THR A 73 -3.21 -4.80 -12.16
C THR A 73 -4.13 -5.73 -12.96
N THR A 74 -3.95 -7.04 -12.83
CA THR A 74 -4.87 -8.06 -13.39
C THR A 74 -5.84 -8.62 -12.34
N GLY A 75 -5.78 -8.09 -11.11
CA GLY A 75 -6.65 -8.54 -10.01
C GLY A 75 -6.29 -9.91 -9.42
N THR A 76 -5.11 -10.46 -9.72
CA THR A 76 -4.66 -11.75 -9.21
C THR A 76 -4.26 -11.65 -7.73
N ARG A 77 -5.21 -11.82 -6.81
CA ARG A 77 -4.98 -11.77 -5.35
C ARG A 77 -4.90 -13.15 -4.72
N THR A 78 -3.80 -13.84 -4.96
CA THR A 78 -3.50 -15.14 -4.33
C THR A 78 -2.62 -14.96 -3.08
N GLN A 79 -2.56 -15.98 -2.22
CA GLN A 79 -1.61 -16.01 -1.09
C GLN A 79 -0.16 -15.79 -1.54
N ARG A 80 0.21 -16.32 -2.71
CA ARG A 80 1.52 -16.09 -3.32
C ARG A 80 1.77 -14.62 -3.66
N THR A 81 0.75 -13.90 -4.12
CA THR A 81 0.86 -12.47 -4.45
C THR A 81 1.02 -11.64 -3.18
N ARG A 82 0.33 -12.01 -2.11
CA ARG A 82 0.51 -11.40 -0.79
C ARG A 82 1.93 -11.59 -0.26
N LEU A 83 2.44 -12.82 -0.24
CA LEU A 83 3.80 -13.11 0.21
C LEU A 83 4.85 -12.37 -0.63
N LEU A 84 4.64 -12.28 -1.95
CA LEU A 84 5.55 -11.53 -2.83
C LEU A 84 5.54 -10.02 -2.52
N ALA A 85 4.39 -9.46 -2.14
CA ALA A 85 4.29 -8.07 -1.69
C ALA A 85 4.98 -7.87 -0.33
N GLU A 86 4.85 -8.80 0.62
CA GLU A 86 5.55 -8.75 1.92
C GLU A 86 7.08 -8.76 1.72
N VAL A 87 7.58 -9.66 0.87
CA VAL A 87 9.01 -9.72 0.51
C VAL A 87 9.51 -8.44 -0.16
N ALA A 88 8.66 -7.75 -0.94
CA ALA A 88 9.06 -6.51 -1.61
C ALA A 88 9.44 -5.39 -0.65
N PHE A 89 8.90 -5.40 0.58
CA PHE A 89 9.13 -4.36 1.58
C PHE A 89 9.99 -4.80 2.76
N ASP A 90 10.49 -6.03 2.80
CA ASP A 90 11.28 -6.55 3.91
C ASP A 90 12.58 -5.76 4.12
N ALA A 91 13.22 -5.33 3.02
CA ALA A 91 14.44 -4.52 3.03
C ALA A 91 14.19 -2.99 2.97
N VAL A 92 12.93 -2.55 2.99
CA VAL A 92 12.57 -1.14 2.82
C VAL A 92 12.48 -0.46 4.20
N PRO A 93 13.28 0.59 4.46
CA PRO A 93 13.24 1.31 5.72
C PRO A 93 11.97 2.16 5.83
N ALA A 94 11.50 2.35 7.07
CA ALA A 94 10.29 3.09 7.37
C ALA A 94 10.27 4.53 6.86
N SER A 95 11.41 5.22 6.98
CA SER A 95 11.56 6.59 6.52
C SER A 95 11.32 6.71 5.01
N ALA A 96 11.93 5.84 4.20
CA ALA A 96 11.79 5.88 2.75
C ALA A 96 10.35 5.57 2.30
N LEU A 97 9.67 4.65 2.99
CA LEU A 97 8.25 4.37 2.74
C LEU A 97 7.38 5.59 3.04
N LEU A 98 7.58 6.24 4.19
CA LEU A 98 6.83 7.44 4.57
C LEU A 98 7.08 8.61 3.61
N ASP A 99 8.30 8.78 3.13
CA ASP A 99 8.64 9.83 2.17
C ASP A 99 7.93 9.62 0.84
N VAL A 100 7.85 8.39 0.33
CA VAL A 100 7.07 8.06 -0.87
C VAL A 100 5.58 8.33 -0.67
N ILE A 101 5.01 7.98 0.49
CA ILE A 101 3.60 8.26 0.78
C ILE A 101 3.33 9.76 0.83
N ARG A 102 4.22 10.55 1.46
CA ARG A 102 4.10 12.01 1.52
C ARG A 102 4.21 12.69 0.16
N GLN A 103 5.00 12.13 -0.75
CA GLN A 103 5.15 12.65 -2.12
C GLN A 103 4.00 12.21 -3.03
N SER A 104 3.25 11.18 -2.65
CA SER A 104 2.08 10.74 -3.39
C SER A 104 0.89 11.67 -3.14
N GLY A 105 -0.01 11.79 -4.13
CA GLY A 105 -1.26 12.55 -4.01
C GLY A 105 -2.23 12.05 -2.92
N PHE A 106 -1.87 11.00 -2.18
CA PHE A 106 -2.60 10.54 -0.99
C PHE A 106 -2.29 11.37 0.27
N TYR A 107 -1.23 12.18 0.27
CA TYR A 107 -0.97 13.14 1.34
C TYR A 107 -1.63 14.48 1.01
N ILE A 108 -2.86 14.68 1.48
CA ILE A 108 -3.49 16.00 1.54
C ILE A 108 -2.89 16.69 2.77
N GLY A 109 -1.79 17.40 2.55
CA GLY A 109 -1.25 18.35 3.52
C GLY A 109 -2.02 19.67 3.40
N GLU A 110 -2.71 19.99 4.49
CA GLU A 110 -3.50 21.21 4.81
C GLU A 110 -4.94 21.31 4.28
#